data_AF-A0A3N9NX28-F1
#
_entry.id   AF-A0A3N9NX28-F1
#
_cell.length_a   1.000
_cell.length_b   1.000
_cell.length_c   1.000
_cell.angle_alpha   90.00
_cell.angle_beta   90.00
_cell.angle_gamma   90.00
#
_symmetry.space_group_name_H-M   'P 1'
#
loop_
_entity.id
_entity.type
_entity.pdbx_description
1 polymer ?
#
loop_
_entity_poly.entity_id
_entity_poly.type
_entity_poly.pdbx_seq_one_letter_code
_entity_poly.pdbx_strand_id
1 'polypeptide(L)'
;MKRLMIILTVLISVLAINASEISQAKLSTAKAMYIRGVKSDNIGLRCNAIFRIAEMKSRFPEMSTKGVEKILQKAARKDENSLVRAYAGLTLVYLKDTKLNQKVKVIPREVSIDFYQRLQQAIYANTYAMNLD
;
A
#
# COMPACT_ATOMS: atom_id res chain seq x y z
N MET A 1 12.44 -37.50 28.83
CA MET A 1 12.18 -36.04 28.83
C MET A 1 12.83 -35.31 27.64
N LYS A 2 14.13 -35.49 27.35
CA LYS A 2 14.80 -34.83 26.19
C LYS A 2 14.22 -35.15 24.80
N ARG A 3 13.66 -36.35 24.59
CA ARG A 3 13.04 -36.75 23.31
C ARG A 3 11.65 -36.16 23.07
N LEU A 4 10.94 -35.77 24.13
CA LEU A 4 9.62 -35.14 24.05
C LEU A 4 9.73 -33.65 23.66
N MET A 5 10.86 -33.01 24.00
CA MET A 5 11.10 -31.59 23.74
C MET A 5 11.45 -31.30 22.28
N ILE A 6 12.06 -32.25 21.55
CA ILE A 6 12.44 -32.09 20.13
C ILE A 6 11.23 -32.19 19.21
N ILE A 7 10.23 -33.01 19.57
CA ILE A 7 9.00 -33.17 18.79
C ILE A 7 8.13 -31.90 18.89
N LEU A 8 8.19 -31.19 20.02
CA LEU A 8 7.41 -29.97 20.24
C LEU A 8 7.96 -28.76 19.47
N THR A 9 9.27 -28.67 19.23
CA THR A 9 9.88 -27.58 18.45
C THR A 9 9.71 -27.73 16.94
N VAL A 10 9.52 -28.96 16.43
CA VAL A 10 9.26 -29.20 15.00
C VAL A 10 7.78 -28.99 14.63
N LEU A 11 6.85 -29.09 15.58
CA LEU A 11 5.42 -28.91 15.30
C LEU A 11 5.00 -27.44 15.19
N ILE A 12 5.78 -26.50 15.73
CA ILE A 12 5.46 -25.06 15.69
C ILE A 12 5.85 -24.41 14.35
N SER A 13 6.77 -24.99 13.58
CA SER A 13 7.23 -24.42 12.30
C SER A 13 6.34 -24.74 11.10
N VAL A 14 5.32 -25.60 11.21
CA VAL A 14 4.50 -26.04 10.07
C VAL A 14 3.20 -25.25 9.91
N LEU A 15 2.81 -24.41 10.87
CA LEU A 15 1.52 -23.69 10.82
C LEU A 15 1.54 -22.36 10.04
N ALA A 16 2.67 -21.97 9.44
CA ALA A 16 2.82 -20.66 8.78
C ALA A 16 2.61 -20.67 7.25
N ILE A 17 2.11 -21.75 6.65
CA ILE A 17 2.02 -21.86 5.18
C ILE A 17 0.56 -22.02 4.76
N ASN A 18 -0.23 -20.95 4.91
CA ASN A 18 -1.51 -20.81 4.19
C ASN A 18 -1.82 -19.35 3.86
N ALA A 19 -0.80 -18.53 3.60
CA ALA A 19 -1.00 -17.34 2.78
C ALA A 19 -1.08 -17.83 1.33
N SER A 20 -2.26 -17.76 0.71
CA SER A 20 -2.41 -18.07 -0.70
C SER A 20 -1.38 -17.27 -1.50
N GLU A 21 -0.42 -17.96 -2.12
CA GLU A 21 0.55 -17.33 -3.00
C GLU A 21 -0.22 -16.73 -4.18
N ILE A 22 -0.57 -15.45 -4.09
CA ILE A 22 -1.02 -14.71 -5.26
C ILE A 22 0.16 -14.71 -6.23
N SER A 23 -0.03 -15.36 -7.38
CA SER A 23 1.03 -15.41 -8.39
C SER A 23 1.45 -14.00 -8.78
N GLN A 24 2.76 -13.80 -9.00
CA GLN A 24 3.30 -12.51 -9.45
C GLN A 24 2.62 -12.01 -10.73
N ALA A 25 2.14 -12.92 -11.58
CA ALA A 25 1.33 -12.60 -12.74
C ALA A 25 0.01 -11.90 -12.37
N LYS A 26 -0.75 -12.42 -11.39
CA LYS A 26 -1.99 -11.79 -10.90
C LYS A 26 -1.73 -10.41 -10.31
N LEU A 27 -0.65 -10.27 -9.53
CA LEU A 27 -0.25 -8.99 -8.95
C LEU A 27 0.12 -7.96 -10.04
N SER A 28 0.85 -8.39 -11.06
CA SER A 28 1.21 -7.55 -12.21
C SER A 28 -0.02 -7.10 -13.00
N THR A 29 -0.97 -8.02 -13.27
CA THR A 29 -2.23 -7.71 -13.94
C THR A 29 -3.05 -6.70 -13.14
N ALA A 30 -3.23 -6.92 -11.84
CA ALA A 30 -3.95 -5.99 -10.97
C ALA A 30 -3.30 -4.59 -10.99
N LYS A 31 -1.97 -4.53 -10.89
CA LYS A 31 -1.22 -3.26 -10.98
C LYS A 31 -1.48 -2.54 -12.30
N ALA A 32 -1.45 -3.26 -13.43
CA ALA A 32 -1.71 -2.68 -14.74
C ALA A 32 -3.15 -2.14 -14.85
N MET A 33 -4.14 -2.87 -14.30
CA MET A 33 -5.54 -2.42 -14.27
C MET A 33 -5.71 -1.15 -13.46
N TYR A 34 -5.12 -1.05 -12.27
CA TYR A 34 -5.21 0.18 -11.48
C TYR A 34 -4.45 1.34 -12.13
N ILE A 35 -3.31 1.11 -12.77
CA ILE A 35 -2.64 2.14 -13.58
C ILE A 35 -3.56 2.68 -14.68
N ARG A 36 -4.34 1.81 -15.34
CA ARG A 36 -5.36 2.25 -16.31
C ARG A 36 -6.48 3.03 -15.62
N GLY A 37 -6.94 2.59 -14.45
CA GLY A 37 -7.96 3.27 -13.66
C GLY A 37 -7.60 4.70 -13.25
N VAL A 38 -6.32 4.95 -12.91
CA VAL A 38 -5.83 6.33 -12.61
C VAL A 38 -5.97 7.28 -13.81
N LYS A 39 -6.06 6.75 -15.04
CA LYS A 39 -6.22 7.55 -16.26
C LYS A 39 -7.67 7.66 -16.74
N SER A 40 -8.65 7.17 -15.95
CA SER A 40 -10.05 7.21 -16.32
C SER A 40 -10.62 8.63 -16.27
N ASP A 41 -11.60 8.93 -17.11
CA ASP A 41 -12.36 10.18 -17.04
C ASP A 41 -13.28 10.24 -15.79
N ASN A 42 -13.55 9.11 -15.15
CA ASN A 42 -14.35 9.04 -13.94
C ASN A 42 -13.50 9.29 -12.67
N ILE A 43 -13.81 10.37 -11.95
CA ILE A 43 -13.12 10.77 -10.71
C ILE A 43 -13.11 9.65 -9.66
N GLY A 44 -14.26 8.99 -9.45
CA GLY A 44 -14.39 7.90 -8.49
C GLY A 44 -13.50 6.71 -8.83
N LEU A 45 -13.39 6.36 -10.12
CA LEU A 45 -12.49 5.30 -10.58
C LEU A 45 -11.02 5.69 -10.41
N ARG A 46 -10.65 6.96 -10.68
CA ARG A 46 -9.30 7.46 -10.41
C ARG A 46 -8.95 7.35 -8.93
N CYS A 47 -9.79 7.88 -8.05
CA CYS A 47 -9.59 7.81 -6.60
C CYS A 47 -9.49 6.37 -6.09
N ASN A 48 -10.41 5.49 -6.51
CA ASN A 48 -10.40 4.09 -6.13
C ASN A 48 -9.14 3.38 -6.63
N ALA A 49 -8.72 3.61 -7.88
CA ALA A 49 -7.50 3.02 -8.40
C ALA A 49 -6.26 3.42 -7.59
N ILE A 50 -6.15 4.70 -7.20
CA ILE A 50 -5.06 5.19 -6.35
C ILE A 50 -5.09 4.51 -4.97
N PHE A 51 -6.28 4.37 -4.36
CA PHE A 51 -6.45 3.65 -3.10
C PHE A 51 -6.07 2.16 -3.20
N ARG A 52 -6.49 1.47 -4.27
CA ARG A 52 -6.14 0.05 -4.48
C ARG A 52 -4.65 -0.16 -4.69
N ILE A 53 -3.95 0.80 -5.30
CA ILE A 53 -2.48 0.77 -5.37
C ILE A 53 -1.85 0.81 -3.96
N ALA A 54 -2.35 1.66 -3.07
CA ALA A 54 -1.89 1.72 -1.68
C ALA A 54 -2.19 0.41 -0.93
N GLU A 55 -3.39 -0.15 -1.12
CA GLU A 55 -3.78 -1.45 -0.56
C GLU A 55 -2.86 -2.59 -1.04
N MET A 56 -2.55 -2.63 -2.34
CA MET A 56 -1.62 -3.61 -2.89
C MET A 56 -0.25 -3.50 -2.24
N LYS A 57 0.31 -2.30 -2.08
CA LYS A 57 1.60 -2.13 -1.40
C LYS A 57 1.52 -2.50 0.08
N SER A 58 0.40 -2.20 0.75
CA SER A 58 0.15 -2.58 2.15
C SER A 58 0.23 -4.10 2.34
N ARG A 59 -0.42 -4.86 1.43
CA ARG A 59 -0.51 -6.33 1.45
C ARG A 59 0.74 -7.02 0.90
N PHE A 60 1.42 -6.39 -0.06
CA PHE A 60 2.60 -6.91 -0.74
C PHE A 60 3.73 -5.86 -0.65
N PRO A 61 4.43 -5.75 0.49
CA PRO A 61 5.47 -4.74 0.68
C PRO A 61 6.61 -4.82 -0.34
N GLU A 62 6.91 -6.02 -0.84
CA GLU A 62 7.94 -6.25 -1.86
C GLU A 62 7.48 -5.93 -3.29
N MET A 63 6.21 -5.53 -3.48
CA MET A 63 5.69 -5.18 -4.80
C MET A 63 6.48 -3.99 -5.38
N SER A 64 6.98 -4.18 -6.59
CA SER A 64 7.62 -3.13 -7.37
C SER A 64 6.63 -2.01 -7.72
N THR A 65 6.98 -0.80 -7.32
CA THR A 65 6.26 0.45 -7.61
C THR A 65 6.68 1.08 -8.94
N LYS A 66 7.61 0.44 -9.68
CA LYS A 66 8.07 0.90 -10.97
C LYS A 66 6.89 1.07 -11.94
N GLY A 67 6.83 2.21 -12.61
CA GLY A 67 5.75 2.59 -13.53
C GLY A 67 4.53 3.23 -12.84
N VAL A 68 4.22 2.83 -11.59
CA VAL A 68 3.14 3.45 -10.80
C VAL A 68 3.51 4.88 -10.41
N GLU A 69 4.75 5.09 -9.96
CA GLU A 69 5.22 6.40 -9.48
C GLU A 69 5.08 7.51 -10.52
N LYS A 70 5.42 7.25 -11.79
CA LYS A 70 5.29 8.25 -12.87
C LYS A 70 3.83 8.66 -13.09
N ILE A 71 2.91 7.70 -12.99
CA ILE A 71 1.48 7.94 -13.16
C ILE A 71 0.92 8.73 -11.99
N LEU A 72 1.26 8.34 -10.75
CA LEU A 72 0.83 9.09 -9.58
C LEU A 72 1.47 10.49 -9.54
N GLN A 73 2.72 10.67 -9.99
CA GLN A 73 3.35 12.00 -10.06
C GLN A 73 2.61 12.92 -11.03
N LYS A 74 2.16 12.39 -12.17
CA LYS A 74 1.32 13.15 -13.11
C LYS A 74 -0.01 13.50 -12.46
N ALA A 75 -0.70 12.54 -11.84
CA ALA A 75 -1.98 12.76 -11.18
C ALA A 75 -1.87 13.80 -10.05
N ALA A 76 -0.87 13.66 -9.16
CA ALA A 76 -0.64 14.58 -8.04
C ALA A 76 -0.44 16.04 -8.48
N ARG A 77 0.19 16.26 -9.64
CA ARG A 77 0.52 17.61 -10.13
C ARG A 77 -0.52 18.20 -11.09
N LYS A 78 -1.17 17.34 -11.89
CA LYS A 78 -1.90 17.77 -13.10
C LYS A 78 -3.32 17.22 -13.20
N ASP A 79 -3.80 16.40 -12.26
CA ASP A 79 -5.21 16.01 -12.27
C ASP A 79 -6.08 17.25 -12.03
N GLU A 80 -7.18 17.36 -12.76
CA GLU A 80 -8.16 18.46 -12.61
C GLU A 80 -8.80 18.46 -11.22
N ASN A 81 -9.00 17.28 -10.63
CA ASN A 81 -9.71 17.13 -9.38
C ASN A 81 -8.73 17.18 -8.18
N SER A 82 -9.02 18.05 -7.22
CA SER A 82 -8.16 18.25 -6.04
C SER A 82 -8.03 17.02 -5.16
N LEU A 83 -9.09 16.22 -5.02
CA LEU A 83 -9.07 14.99 -4.23
C LEU A 83 -8.16 13.94 -4.88
N VAL A 84 -8.22 13.80 -6.21
CA VAL A 84 -7.33 12.91 -6.95
C VAL A 84 -5.88 13.35 -6.78
N ARG A 85 -5.60 14.67 -6.86
CA ARG A 85 -4.26 15.22 -6.60
C ARG A 85 -3.76 14.86 -5.20
N ALA A 86 -4.58 15.09 -4.18
CA ALA A 86 -4.25 14.82 -2.79
C ALA A 86 -3.97 13.32 -2.54
N TYR A 87 -4.86 12.44 -3.00
CA TYR A 87 -4.69 11.00 -2.86
C TYR A 87 -3.43 10.52 -3.58
N ALA A 88 -3.19 10.96 -4.82
CA ALA A 88 -1.98 10.60 -5.55
C ALA A 88 -0.70 11.06 -4.85
N GLY A 89 -0.70 12.27 -4.28
CA GLY A 89 0.42 12.80 -3.50
C GLY A 89 0.72 11.96 -2.26
N LEU A 90 -0.31 11.64 -1.48
CA LEU A 90 -0.17 10.82 -0.27
C LEU A 90 0.28 9.40 -0.60
N THR A 91 -0.31 8.78 -1.62
CA THR A 91 0.11 7.44 -2.07
C THR A 91 1.56 7.45 -2.55
N LEU A 92 2.04 8.50 -3.23
CA LEU A 92 3.45 8.59 -3.61
C LEU A 92 4.40 8.58 -2.43
N VAL A 93 4.09 9.37 -1.38
CA VAL A 93 4.89 9.38 -0.15
C VAL A 93 4.87 8.00 0.49
N TYR A 94 3.68 7.41 0.60
CA TYR A 94 3.48 6.07 1.15
C TYR A 94 4.25 4.96 0.41
N LEU A 95 4.27 5.00 -0.93
CA LEU A 95 4.97 3.99 -1.73
C LEU A 95 6.49 4.07 -1.60
N LYS A 96 7.04 5.26 -1.34
CA LYS A 96 8.48 5.52 -1.25
C LYS A 96 9.05 5.30 0.14
N ASP A 97 8.22 5.42 1.18
CA ASP A 97 8.65 5.27 2.56
C ASP A 97 8.31 3.86 3.09
N THR A 98 9.33 3.00 3.16
CA THR A 98 9.21 1.63 3.69
C THR A 98 8.79 1.59 5.15
N LYS A 99 9.22 2.56 5.98
CA LYS A 99 8.82 2.58 7.39
C LYS A 99 7.35 2.97 7.50
N LEU A 100 6.91 3.96 6.72
CA LEU A 100 5.52 4.39 6.70
C LEU A 100 4.58 3.29 6.21
N ASN A 101 4.97 2.53 5.18
CA ASN A 101 4.15 1.43 4.66
C ASN A 101 4.09 0.18 5.55
N GLN A 102 5.03 0.04 6.49
CA GLN A 102 4.95 -0.95 7.56
C GLN A 102 4.05 -0.47 8.71
N LYS A 103 4.11 0.83 9.04
CA LYS A 103 3.34 1.45 10.13
C LYS A 103 1.87 1.66 9.81
N VAL A 104 1.55 2.15 8.61
CA VAL A 104 0.18 2.53 8.22
C VAL A 104 -0.37 1.52 7.21
N LYS A 105 -0.95 0.44 7.70
CA LYS A 105 -1.59 -0.56 6.84
C LYS A 105 -2.99 -0.09 6.39
N VAL A 106 -3.37 -0.48 5.18
CA VAL A 106 -4.77 -0.47 4.74
C VAL A 106 -5.49 -1.64 5.42
N ILE A 107 -6.60 -1.34 6.08
CA ILE A 107 -7.39 -2.31 6.84
C ILE A 107 -8.42 -2.97 5.89
N PRO A 108 -8.77 -4.27 6.06
CA PRO A 108 -9.81 -4.89 5.26
C PRO A 108 -11.13 -4.12 5.33
N ARG A 109 -11.74 -3.86 4.17
CA ARG A 109 -13.01 -3.10 4.00
C ARG A 109 -12.95 -1.63 4.42
N GLU A 110 -11.74 -1.10 4.62
CA GLU A 110 -11.56 0.32 4.91
C GLU A 110 -12.00 1.20 3.74
N VAL A 111 -12.62 2.34 4.07
CA VAL A 111 -12.98 3.37 3.11
C VAL A 111 -11.75 4.23 2.84
N SER A 112 -11.57 4.65 1.58
CA SER A 112 -10.37 5.41 1.18
C SER A 112 -10.10 6.63 2.05
N ILE A 113 -11.14 7.36 2.47
CA ILE A 113 -11.00 8.59 3.26
C ILE A 113 -10.34 8.33 4.62
N ASP A 114 -10.74 7.26 5.31
CA ASP A 114 -10.21 6.90 6.63
C ASP A 114 -8.71 6.55 6.54
N PHE A 115 -8.35 5.78 5.50
CA PHE A 115 -6.96 5.46 5.23
C PHE A 115 -6.12 6.72 4.99
N TYR A 116 -6.56 7.62 4.11
CA TYR A 116 -5.80 8.82 3.78
C TYR A 116 -5.71 9.80 4.96
N GLN A 117 -6.73 9.85 5.81
CA GLN A 117 -6.67 10.63 7.05
C GLN A 117 -5.59 10.10 7.99
N ARG A 118 -5.55 8.78 8.25
CA ARG A 118 -4.51 8.16 9.09
C ARG A 118 -3.12 8.32 8.48
N LEU A 119 -3.02 8.16 7.16
CA LEU A 119 -1.76 8.34 6.44
C LEU A 119 -1.24 9.77 6.57
N GLN A 120 -2.10 10.77 6.39
CA GLN A 120 -1.74 12.17 6.54
C GLN A 120 -1.25 12.48 7.97
N GLN A 121 -1.94 11.96 8.99
CA GLN A 121 -1.54 12.11 10.39
C GLN A 121 -0.16 11.48 10.66
N ALA A 122 0.08 10.28 10.13
CA ALA A 122 1.36 9.60 10.28
C ALA A 122 2.51 10.34 9.57
N ILE A 123 2.25 10.92 8.39
CA ILE A 123 3.22 11.75 7.67
C ILE A 123 3.55 12.99 8.51
N TYR A 124 2.55 13.70 9.02
CA TYR A 124 2.79 14.87 9.88
C TYR A 124 3.60 14.52 11.12
N ALA A 125 3.22 13.46 11.84
CA ALA A 125 3.95 13.02 13.03
C ALA A 125 5.42 12.68 12.73
N ASN A 126 5.69 12.02 11.61
CA ASN A 126 7.06 11.72 11.18
C ASN A 126 7.85 12.99 10.84
N THR A 127 7.25 13.96 10.15
CA THR A 127 7.92 15.22 9.79
C THR A 127 8.29 16.05 11.02
N TYR A 128 7.40 16.16 12.01
CA TYR A 128 7.70 16.92 13.23
C TYR A 128 8.69 16.22 14.15
N ALA A 129 8.66 14.89 14.23
CA ALA A 129 9.66 14.15 14.99
C ALA A 129 11.09 14.36 14.45
N MET A 130 11.26 14.49 13.13
CA MET A 130 12.57 14.74 12.50
C MET A 130 13.09 16.17 12.67
N ASN A 131 12.26 17.13 13.11
CA ASN A 131 12.66 18.52 13.31
C ASN A 131 12.99 18.84 14.79
N LEU A 132 12.97 17.83 15.66
CA LEU A 132 13.24 17.94 17.10
C LEU A 132 14.55 17.23 17.51
N ASP A 133 15.20 16.54 16.56
CA ASP A 133 16.53 15.94 16.68
C ASP A 133 17.58 16.81 15.95
#